data_AF-A0A6F8TZW2-F1
#
_entry.id   AF-A0A6F8TZW2-F1
#
_cell.length_a   1.000
_cell.length_b   1.000
_cell.length_c   1.000
_cell.angle_alpha   90.00
_cell.angle_beta   90.00
_cell.angle_gamma   90.00
#
_symmetry.space_group_name_H-M   'P 1'
#
loop_
_entity.id
_entity.type
_entity.pdbx_description
1 polymer ?
#
loop_
_entity_poly.entity_id
_entity_poly.type
_entity_poly.pdbx_seq_one_letter_code
_entity_poly.pdbx_strand_id
1 'polypeptide(L)' 'MASLRLSNLITRNLSSRAAAHRAMAKAALYADSSTRTRLKRYNNHIEKAQQLEAQALETAKRSAGGEA' A
#
# COMPACT_ATOMS: atom_id res chain seq x y z
N MET A 1 14.73 10.44 -20.30
CA MET A 1 15.34 9.76 -19.12
C MET A 1 14.74 10.17 -17.77
N ALA A 2 14.33 11.43 -17.53
CA ALA A 2 13.77 11.86 -16.23
C ALA A 2 12.39 11.25 -15.89
N SER A 3 11.49 11.09 -16.88
CA SER A 3 10.12 10.57 -16.68
C SER A 3 10.09 9.16 -16.07
N LEU A 4 10.94 8.25 -16.57
CA LEU A 4 11.06 6.87 -16.05
C LEU A 4 11.50 6.82 -14.58
N ARG A 5 12.38 7.75 -14.16
CA ARG A 5 12.88 7.82 -12.78
C ARG A 5 11.77 8.26 -11.82
N LEU A 6 10.96 9.24 -12.20
CA LEU A 6 9.81 9.69 -11.40
C LEU A 6 8.76 8.60 -11.23
N SER A 7 8.37 7.90 -12.32
CA SER A 7 7.41 6.80 -12.24
C SER A 7 7.86 5.70 -11.29
N ASN A 8 9.13 5.32 -11.35
CA ASN A 8 9.67 4.26 -10.48
C ASN A 8 9.70 4.67 -8.99
N LEU A 9 9.95 5.94 -8.70
CA LEU A 9 9.88 6.49 -7.34
C LEU A 9 8.46 6.48 -6.79
N ILE A 10 7.47 6.83 -7.62
CA ILE A 10 6.05 6.80 -7.23
C ILE A 10 5.63 5.37 -6.91
N THR A 11 5.91 4.40 -7.78
CA THR A 11 5.56 2.99 -7.56
C THR A 11 6.21 2.45 -6.27
N ARG A 12 7.51 2.71 -6.06
CA ARG A 12 8.23 2.28 -4.85
C ARG A 12 7.67 2.92 -3.57
N ASN A 13 7.26 4.19 -3.64
CA ASN A 13 6.61 4.88 -2.53
C ASN A 13 5.26 4.24 -2.18
N LEU A 14 4.42 3.95 -3.19
CA LEU A 14 3.13 3.28 -2.98
C LEU A 14 3.30 1.89 -2.35
N SER A 15 4.25 1.08 -2.85
CA SER A 15 4.55 -0.24 -2.27
C SER A 15 5.05 -0.14 -0.82
N SER A 16 5.90 0.85 -0.52
CA SER A 16 6.42 1.05 0.84
C SER A 16 5.31 1.45 1.82
N ARG A 17 4.37 2.30 1.38
CA ARG A 17 3.20 2.70 2.17
C ARG A 17 2.25 1.52 2.42
N ALA A 18 2.03 0.67 1.43
CA ALA A 18 1.23 -0.54 1.59
C ALA A 18 1.84 -1.47 2.65
N ALA A 19 3.16 -1.71 2.58
CA ALA A 19 3.89 -2.52 3.55
C ALA A 19 3.78 -1.94 4.98
N ALA A 20 3.88 -0.62 5.13
CA ALA A 20 3.71 0.05 6.42
C ALA A 20 2.31 -0.19 7.00
N HIS A 21 1.26 -0.09 6.18
CA HIS A 21 -0.10 -0.40 6.64
C HIS A 21 -0.27 -1.87 7.03
N ARG A 22 0.33 -2.82 6.31
CA ARG A 22 0.32 -4.23 6.75
C ARG A 22 1.03 -4.43 8.09
N ALA A 23 2.13 -3.72 8.34
CA ALA A 23 2.80 -3.75 9.65
C ALA A 23 1.91 -3.16 10.76
N MET A 24 1.25 -2.03 10.50
CA MET A 24 0.29 -1.44 11.43
C MET A 24 -0.92 -2.36 11.69
N ALA A 25 -1.40 -3.08 10.67
CA ALA A 25 -2.47 -4.07 10.82
C ALA A 25 -2.05 -5.16 11.81
N LYS A 26 -0.84 -5.72 11.65
CA LYS A 26 -0.29 -6.71 12.58
C LYS A 26 -0.16 -6.15 14.00
N ALA A 27 0.37 -4.94 14.14
CA ALA A 27 0.48 -4.27 15.44
C ALA A 27 -0.89 -4.06 16.12
N ALA A 28 -1.94 -3.78 15.34
CA ALA A 28 -3.30 -3.60 15.88
C ALA A 28 -3.86 -4.86 16.56
N LEU A 29 -3.43 -6.06 16.16
CA LEU A 29 -3.85 -7.32 16.81
C LEU A 29 -3.29 -7.45 18.24
N TYR A 30 -2.16 -6.83 18.52
CA TYR A 30 -1.47 -6.86 19.81
C TYR A 30 -1.79 -5.65 20.70
N ALA A 31 -2.54 -4.66 20.21
CA ALA A 31 -2.88 -3.47 20.99
C ALA A 31 -3.80 -3.80 22.19
N ASP A 32 -3.63 -3.10 23.31
CA ASP A 32 -4.49 -3.27 24.49
C ASP A 32 -5.83 -2.55 24.30
N SER A 33 -6.72 -3.16 23.54
CA SER A 33 -8.07 -2.67 23.29
C SER A 33 -9.02 -3.84 23.01
N SER A 34 -10.33 -3.58 23.03
CA SER A 34 -11.33 -4.63 22.79
C SER A 34 -11.09 -5.37 21.47
N THR A 35 -11.44 -6.67 21.42
CA THR A 35 -11.32 -7.49 20.20
C THR A 35 -12.02 -6.86 19.00
N ARG A 36 -13.21 -6.28 19.21
CA ARG A 36 -13.94 -5.56 18.15
C ARG A 36 -13.15 -4.36 17.62
N THR A 37 -12.54 -3.57 18.52
CA THR A 37 -11.72 -2.41 18.14
C THR A 37 -10.47 -2.84 17.38
N ARG A 38 -9.77 -3.88 17.85
CA ARG A 38 -8.58 -4.43 17.18
C ARG A 38 -8.90 -4.93 15.78
N LEU A 39 -9.97 -5.71 15.63
CA LEU A 39 -10.39 -6.24 14.33
C LEU A 39 -10.76 -5.11 13.35
N LYS A 40 -11.48 -4.08 13.82
CA LYS A 40 -11.80 -2.90 13.01
C LYS A 40 -10.52 -2.20 12.53
N ARG A 41 -9.55 -1.96 13.43
CA ARG A 41 -8.26 -1.33 13.08
C ARG A 41 -7.45 -2.18 12.11
N TYR A 42 -7.38 -3.49 12.34
CA TYR A 42 -6.75 -4.44 11.43
C TYR A 42 -7.35 -4.34 10.02
N ASN A 43 -8.68 -4.46 9.90
CA ASN A 43 -9.38 -4.39 8.63
C ASN A 43 -9.13 -3.06 7.91
N ASN A 44 -9.22 -1.94 8.62
CA ASN A 44 -8.95 -0.61 8.07
C ASN A 44 -7.52 -0.50 7.48
N HIS A 45 -6.54 -1.10 8.15
CA HIS A 45 -5.16 -1.09 7.67
C HIS A 45 -4.94 -2.03 6.48
N ILE A 46 -5.55 -3.22 6.48
CA ILE A 46 -5.49 -4.15 5.35
C ILE A 46 -6.16 -3.56 4.11
N GLU A 47 -7.33 -2.96 4.25
CA GLU A 47 -8.04 -2.33 3.14
C GLU A 47 -7.19 -1.22 2.48
N LYS A 48 -6.58 -0.34 3.30
CA LYS A 48 -5.67 0.69 2.80
C LYS A 48 -4.44 0.10 2.11
N ALA A 49 -3.86 -0.97 2.65
CA ALA A 49 -2.72 -1.64 2.01
C ALA A 49 -3.10 -2.20 0.63
N GLN A 50 -4.24 -2.87 0.53
CA GLN A 50 -4.75 -3.42 -0.72
C GLN A 50 -5.05 -2.33 -1.76
N GLN A 51 -5.66 -1.21 -1.35
CA GLN A 51 -5.91 -0.07 -2.23
C GLN A 51 -4.60 0.51 -2.78
N LEU A 52 -3.57 0.66 -1.94
CA LEU A 52 -2.26 1.15 -2.35
C LEU A 52 -1.52 0.16 -3.26
N GLU A 53 -1.65 -1.14 -3.02
CA GLU A 53 -1.10 -2.19 -3.89
C GLU A 53 -1.77 -2.18 -5.27
N ALA A 54 -3.09 -2.04 -5.32
CA ALA A 54 -3.82 -1.89 -6.57
C ALA A 54 -3.36 -0.64 -7.33
N GLN A 55 -3.21 0.50 -6.65
CA GLN A 55 -2.69 1.73 -7.27
C GLN A 55 -1.24 1.58 -7.77
N ALA A 56 -0.38 0.90 -7.00
CA ALA A 56 0.99 0.60 -7.41
C ALA A 56 1.02 -0.28 -8.67
N LEU A 57 0.13 -1.26 -8.75
CA LEU A 57 0.01 -2.13 -9.92
C LEU A 57 -0.48 -1.36 -11.16
N GLU A 58 -1.50 -0.52 -11.00
CA GLU A 58 -2.02 0.30 -12.11
C GLU A 58 -1.00 1.34 -12.60
N THR A 59 -0.23 1.94 -11.69
CA THR A 59 0.87 2.85 -12.06
C THR A 59 2.02 2.13 -12.75
N ALA A 60 2.39 0.93 -12.30
CA ALA A 60 3.37 0.08 -12.97
C ALA A 60 2.92 -0.30 -14.40
N LYS A 61 1.67 -0.76 -14.56
CA LYS A 61 1.08 -1.07 -15.89
C LYS A 61 1.13 0.13 -16.84
N ARG A 62 0.74 1.33 -16.37
CA ARG A 62 0.80 2.56 -17.18
C ARG A 62 2.23 2.92 -17.59
N SER A 63 3.21 2.69 -16.73
CA SER A 63 4.62 2.93 -17.10
C SER A 63 5.18 1.92 -18.10
N ALA A 64 4.65 0.69 -18.11
CA ALA A 64 5.05 -0.36 -19.05
C ALA A 64 4.33 -0.26 -20.41
N GLY A 65 3.09 0.24 -20.44
CA GLY A 65 2.29 0.40 -21.66
C GLY A 65 2.51 1.71 -22.42
N GLY A 66 3.52 2.51 -22.05
CA GLY A 66 3.87 3.78 -22.71
C GLY A 66 4.87 3.64 -23.86
N GLU A 67 5.11 2.43 -24.36
CA GLU A 67 5.87 2.16 -25.58
C GLU A 67 4.90 1.80 -26.71
N ALA A 68 4.38 2.82 -27.39
CA ALA A 68 3.73 2.73 -28.70
C ALA A 68 3.88 4.06 -29.44
#